data_AF-A0A2N5KJ88-F1
#
_entry.id   AF-A0A2N5KJ88-F1
#
_cell.length_a   1.000
_cell.length_b   1.000
_cell.length_c   1.000
_cell.angle_alpha   90.00
_cell.angle_beta   90.00
_cell.angle_gamma   90.00
#
_symmetry.space_group_name_H-M   'P 1'
#
loop_
_entity.id
_entity.type
_entity.pdbx_description
1 polymer ?
#
loop_
_entity_poly.entity_id
_entity_poly.type
_entity_poly.pdbx_seq_one_letter_code
_entity_poly.pdbx_strand_id
1 'polypeptide(L)'
;VEVERLPRGERRRKPKVLWLWWYGEGGPDLDLLWRSYCRRFDVEHFVRFLKQSLDWTTPRVRHPEQADRWTWLVLAAYVQLRLARNVVGDRRLPWERSLPPRKLTPTRVLRGFATLLPALGTPAKAPKPRGRSPGRPKGSRSGAAKRYPAVKRAA
;
A
#
# COMPACT_ATOMS: atom_id res chain seq x y z
N VAL A 1 -13.78 13.41 34.13
CA VAL A 1 -14.55 12.23 33.66
C VAL A 1 -13.90 11.02 34.28
N GLU A 2 -14.40 10.58 35.43
CA GLU A 2 -13.97 9.34 36.07
C GLU A 2 -14.63 8.17 35.33
N VAL A 3 -13.82 7.23 34.83
CA VAL A 3 -14.33 6.07 34.11
C VAL A 3 -14.48 4.92 35.11
N GLU A 4 -15.70 4.75 35.59
CA GLU A 4 -16.12 3.63 36.42
C GLU A 4 -15.98 2.29 35.65
N ARG A 5 -15.57 1.25 36.38
CA ARG A 5 -15.15 -0.07 35.87
C ARG A 5 -16.16 -0.74 34.91
N LEU A 6 -15.64 -1.27 33.80
CA LEU A 6 -16.34 -2.27 32.96
C LEU A 6 -16.50 -3.62 33.71
N PRO A 7 -17.65 -4.32 33.54
CA PRO A 7 -17.97 -5.53 34.30
C PRO A 7 -17.02 -6.70 34.02
N ARG A 8 -16.78 -7.47 35.08
CA ARG A 8 -15.85 -8.62 35.14
C ARG A 8 -16.38 -9.80 34.34
N GLY A 9 -15.53 -10.40 33.52
CA GLY A 9 -15.78 -11.75 33.02
C GLY A 9 -15.11 -12.06 31.70
N GLU A 10 -13.78 -12.00 31.65
CA GLU A 10 -12.94 -12.84 30.78
C GLU A 10 -11.49 -12.41 31.00
N ARG A 11 -10.60 -13.40 31.15
CA ARG A 11 -9.15 -13.31 31.44
C ARG A 11 -8.45 -12.09 30.81
N ARG A 12 -8.51 -10.93 31.46
CA ARG A 12 -7.69 -9.76 31.09
C ARG A 12 -6.26 -10.07 31.51
N ARG A 13 -5.38 -10.36 30.55
CA ARG A 13 -3.93 -10.15 30.74
C ARG A 13 -3.78 -8.80 31.42
N LYS A 14 -3.12 -8.75 32.60
CA LYS A 14 -2.79 -7.47 33.24
C LYS A 14 -2.20 -6.57 32.16
N PRO A 15 -2.72 -5.34 31.95
CA PRO A 15 -2.17 -4.45 30.94
C PRO A 15 -0.68 -4.31 31.24
N LYS A 16 0.15 -4.71 30.27
CA LYS A 16 1.60 -4.61 30.42
C LYS A 16 1.94 -3.12 30.50
N VAL A 17 2.79 -2.76 31.45
CA VAL A 17 3.35 -1.39 31.51
C VAL A 17 4.07 -1.13 30.19
N LEU A 18 3.70 -0.05 29.53
CA LEU A 18 4.27 0.39 28.26
C LEU A 18 5.07 1.66 28.52
N TRP A 19 6.37 1.60 28.30
CA TRP A 19 7.26 2.76 28.36
C TRP A 19 7.37 3.37 26.97
N LEU A 20 6.99 4.64 26.83
CA LEU A 20 7.08 5.40 25.59
C LEU A 20 8.01 6.58 25.79
N TRP A 21 8.90 6.77 24.83
CA TRP A 21 9.74 7.96 24.73
C TRP A 21 9.03 8.98 23.84
N TRP A 22 8.99 10.22 24.27
CA TRP A 22 8.47 11.34 23.50
C TRP A 22 9.53 12.44 23.40
N TYR A 23 9.51 13.16 22.28
CA TYR A 23 10.35 14.32 22.04
C TYR A 23 9.49 15.41 21.38
N GLY A 24 9.60 16.62 21.92
CA GLY A 24 8.93 17.83 21.42
C GLY A 24 9.14 18.99 22.37
N GLU A 25 8.75 20.19 21.93
CA GLU A 25 8.80 21.39 22.78
C GLU A 25 7.64 21.38 23.79
N GLY A 26 7.89 21.84 25.01
CA GLY A 26 6.88 21.90 26.07
C GLY A 26 6.61 20.57 26.77
N GLY A 27 5.45 20.47 27.42
CA GLY A 27 5.00 19.24 28.09
C GLY A 27 4.28 18.28 27.14
N PRO A 28 4.39 16.96 27.32
CA PRO A 28 3.72 15.99 26.46
C PRO A 28 2.19 16.05 26.62
N ASP A 29 1.48 16.24 25.50
CA ASP A 29 0.03 15.98 25.43
C ASP A 29 -0.22 14.47 25.45
N LEU A 30 -0.48 13.92 26.63
CA LEU A 30 -0.70 12.49 26.83
C LEU A 30 -1.86 11.94 25.99
N ASP A 31 -2.89 12.76 25.76
CA ASP A 31 -4.08 12.38 25.01
C ASP A 31 -3.78 12.23 23.53
N LEU A 32 -3.03 13.17 22.97
CA LEU A 32 -2.51 13.10 21.60
C LEU A 32 -1.54 11.93 21.43
N LEU A 33 -0.64 11.72 22.39
CA LEU A 33 0.36 10.65 22.33
C LEU A 33 -0.29 9.27 22.35
N TRP A 34 -1.27 9.07 23.23
CA TRP A 34 -2.04 7.83 23.28
C TRP A 34 -2.73 7.53 21.95
N ARG A 35 -3.47 8.52 21.40
CA ARG A 35 -4.16 8.36 20.10
C ARG A 35 -3.18 8.08 18.97
N SER A 36 -2.04 8.77 18.93
CA SER A 36 -0.99 8.59 17.92
C SER A 36 -0.36 7.20 18.03
N TYR A 37 -0.10 6.73 19.24
CA TYR A 37 0.44 5.38 19.47
C TYR A 37 -0.53 4.30 19.00
N CYS A 38 -1.83 4.43 19.31
CA CYS A 38 -2.86 3.53 18.80
C CYS A 38 -2.93 3.53 17.26
N ARG A 39 -2.72 4.68 16.63
CA ARG A 39 -2.71 4.83 15.16
C ARG A 39 -1.44 4.32 14.48
N ARG A 40 -0.34 4.16 15.21
CA ARG A 40 0.95 3.67 14.66
C ARG A 40 0.80 2.36 13.90
N PHE A 41 -0.09 1.47 14.35
CA PHE A 41 -0.31 0.17 13.73
C PHE A 41 -1.03 0.25 12.36
N ASP A 42 -1.59 1.41 12.00
CA ASP A 42 -2.18 1.63 10.67
C ASP A 42 -1.10 1.52 9.57
N VAL A 43 0.18 1.79 9.87
CA VAL A 43 1.30 1.63 8.93
C VAL A 43 1.49 0.16 8.54
N GLU A 44 1.34 -0.77 9.48
CA GLU A 44 1.47 -2.21 9.19
C GLU A 44 0.36 -2.69 8.25
N HIS A 45 -0.87 -2.23 8.47
CA HIS A 45 -1.99 -2.50 7.58
C HIS A 45 -1.77 -1.90 6.19
N PHE A 46 -1.19 -0.70 6.12
CA PHE A 46 -0.84 -0.06 4.86
C PHE A 46 0.22 -0.86 4.10
N VAL A 47 1.33 -1.21 4.74
CA VAL A 47 2.40 -2.02 4.14
C VAL A 47 1.87 -3.39 3.70
N ARG A 48 1.04 -4.04 4.51
CA ARG A 48 0.39 -5.30 4.16
C ARG A 48 -0.48 -5.15 2.91
N PHE A 49 -1.29 -4.10 2.83
CA PHE A 49 -2.13 -3.83 1.66
C PHE A 49 -1.27 -3.63 0.39
N LEU A 50 -0.20 -2.84 0.47
CA LEU A 50 0.70 -2.64 -0.68
C LEU A 50 1.29 -3.97 -1.17
N LYS A 51 1.76 -4.82 -0.25
CA LYS A 51 2.34 -6.13 -0.59
C LYS A 51 1.33 -7.10 -1.18
N GLN A 52 0.13 -7.17 -0.60
CA GLN A 52 -0.85 -8.21 -0.93
C GLN A 52 -1.81 -7.84 -2.06
N SER A 53 -2.13 -6.56 -2.22
CA SER A 53 -3.15 -6.09 -3.17
C SER A 53 -2.61 -5.23 -4.29
N LEU A 54 -1.43 -4.62 -4.12
CA LEU A 54 -0.76 -3.83 -5.15
C LEU A 54 0.56 -4.44 -5.61
N ASP A 55 0.78 -5.73 -5.32
CA ASP A 55 1.89 -6.51 -5.85
C ASP A 55 3.29 -5.91 -5.58
N TRP A 56 3.45 -5.21 -4.45
CA TRP A 56 4.69 -4.48 -4.17
C TRP A 56 5.93 -5.40 -4.19
N THR A 57 5.80 -6.65 -3.75
CA THR A 57 6.89 -7.64 -3.69
C THR A 57 6.92 -8.61 -4.87
N THR A 58 5.96 -8.51 -5.80
CA THR A 58 5.83 -9.45 -6.93
C THR A 58 6.92 -9.31 -8.00
N PRO A 59 7.39 -8.10 -8.39
CA PRO A 59 8.34 -8.00 -9.50
C PRO A 59 9.75 -8.46 -9.11
N ARG A 60 10.34 -9.27 -9.98
CA ARG A 60 11.72 -9.77 -9.87
C ARG A 60 12.67 -8.82 -10.59
N VAL A 61 12.88 -7.65 -10.03
CA VAL A 61 13.80 -6.63 -10.55
C VAL A 61 15.26 -7.00 -10.27
N ARG A 62 16.17 -6.54 -11.13
CA ARG A 62 17.61 -6.88 -11.03
C ARG A 62 18.44 -5.80 -10.36
N HIS A 63 17.99 -4.56 -10.43
CA HIS A 63 18.72 -3.38 -9.96
C HIS A 63 17.92 -2.64 -8.87
N PRO A 64 18.59 -2.06 -7.86
CA PRO A 64 17.92 -1.35 -6.78
C PRO A 64 17.07 -0.18 -7.30
N GLU A 65 17.55 0.56 -8.31
CA GLU A 65 16.81 1.69 -8.89
C GLU A 65 15.51 1.25 -9.58
N GLN A 66 15.43 -0.01 -10.04
CA GLN A 66 14.18 -0.58 -10.56
C GLN A 66 13.19 -0.88 -9.44
N ALA A 67 13.67 -1.33 -8.27
CA ALA A 67 12.85 -1.56 -7.09
C ALA A 67 12.29 -0.23 -6.55
N ASP A 68 13.10 0.83 -6.56
CA ASP A 68 12.69 2.17 -6.15
C ASP A 68 11.60 2.72 -7.08
N ARG A 69 11.81 2.62 -8.40
CA ARG A 69 10.79 3.02 -9.38
C ARG A 69 9.50 2.23 -9.22
N TRP A 70 9.58 0.92 -8.96
CA TRP A 70 8.41 0.11 -8.69
C TRP A 70 7.66 0.58 -7.43
N THR A 71 8.39 0.90 -6.36
CA THR A 71 7.79 1.44 -5.13
C THR A 71 7.05 2.74 -5.40
N TRP A 72 7.61 3.65 -6.20
CA TRP A 72 6.93 4.88 -6.61
C TRP A 72 5.64 4.62 -7.41
N LEU A 73 5.64 3.64 -8.31
CA LEU A 73 4.44 3.25 -9.06
C LEU A 73 3.34 2.71 -8.14
N VAL A 74 3.71 1.86 -7.18
CA VAL A 74 2.79 1.31 -6.17
C VAL A 74 2.19 2.42 -5.31
N LEU A 75 3.02 3.38 -4.86
CA LEU A 75 2.54 4.53 -4.09
C LEU A 75 1.61 5.42 -4.91
N ALA A 76 1.94 5.68 -6.18
CA ALA A 76 1.07 6.43 -7.09
C ALA A 76 -0.29 5.73 -7.28
N ALA A 77 -0.30 4.40 -7.47
CA ALA A 77 -1.52 3.62 -7.56
C ALA A 77 -2.35 3.71 -6.26
N TYR A 78 -1.71 3.63 -5.09
CA TYR A 78 -2.41 3.82 -3.81
C TYR A 78 -3.02 5.23 -3.69
N VAL A 79 -2.32 6.28 -4.12
CA VAL A 79 -2.86 7.64 -4.13
C VAL A 79 -4.09 7.72 -5.04
N GLN A 80 -4.04 7.12 -6.24
CA GLN A 80 -5.19 7.04 -7.14
C GLN A 80 -6.39 6.36 -6.47
N LEU A 81 -6.19 5.23 -5.78
CA LEU A 81 -7.25 4.57 -5.01
C LEU A 81 -7.79 5.49 -3.90
N ARG A 82 -6.92 6.23 -3.20
CA ARG A 82 -7.37 7.14 -2.13
C ARG A 82 -8.23 8.28 -2.68
N LEU A 83 -7.88 8.81 -3.85
CA LEU A 83 -8.65 9.87 -4.53
C LEU A 83 -9.98 9.33 -5.07
N ALA A 84 -9.98 8.12 -5.63
CA ALA A 84 -11.16 7.48 -6.19
C ALA A 84 -12.21 7.06 -5.13
N ARG A 85 -11.83 7.01 -3.85
CA ARG A 85 -12.69 6.54 -2.74
C ARG A 85 -14.10 7.14 -2.74
N ASN A 86 -14.25 8.42 -3.04
CA ASN A 86 -15.55 9.10 -2.98
C ASN A 86 -16.36 8.98 -4.29
N VAL A 87 -15.75 8.45 -5.34
CA VAL A 87 -16.34 8.34 -6.69
C VAL A 87 -16.72 6.89 -7.01
N VAL A 88 -15.98 5.92 -6.47
CA VAL A 88 -16.27 4.50 -6.64
C VAL A 88 -17.47 4.07 -5.80
N GLY A 89 -18.45 3.41 -6.44
CA GLY A 89 -19.52 2.68 -5.74
C GLY A 89 -19.01 1.42 -5.04
N ASP A 90 -19.56 1.09 -3.87
CA ASP A 90 -19.17 -0.10 -3.09
C ASP A 90 -19.56 -1.40 -3.80
N ARG A 91 -18.62 -1.98 -4.57
CA ARG A 91 -18.79 -3.27 -5.25
C ARG A 91 -18.54 -4.42 -4.27
N ARG A 92 -19.47 -4.61 -3.34
CA ARG A 92 -19.38 -5.62 -2.27
C ARG A 92 -19.69 -7.05 -2.74
N LEU A 93 -19.16 -8.02 -2.01
CA LEU A 93 -19.58 -9.43 -2.07
C LEU A 93 -20.93 -9.61 -1.36
N PRO A 94 -21.68 -10.69 -1.61
CA PRO A 94 -23.03 -10.85 -1.05
C PRO A 94 -23.10 -10.81 0.49
N TRP A 95 -22.10 -11.36 1.18
CA TRP A 95 -22.03 -11.40 2.65
C TRP A 95 -21.35 -10.18 3.28
N GLU A 96 -20.88 -9.24 2.47
CA GLU A 96 -20.14 -8.08 2.93
C GLU A 96 -21.10 -6.95 3.35
N ARG A 97 -20.89 -6.37 4.53
CA ARG A 97 -21.66 -5.19 4.96
C ARG A 97 -21.41 -4.00 4.04
N SER A 98 -22.47 -3.25 3.75
CA SER A 98 -22.39 -1.98 3.01
C SER A 98 -21.61 -0.94 3.80
N LEU A 99 -20.71 -0.23 3.13
CA LEU A 99 -19.97 0.89 3.71
C LEU A 99 -20.32 2.20 3.00
N PRO A 100 -20.43 3.33 3.73
CA PRO A 100 -20.55 4.63 3.09
C PRO A 100 -19.25 5.00 2.36
N PRO A 101 -19.30 5.82 1.28
CA PRO A 101 -18.12 6.13 0.45
C PRO A 101 -16.88 6.57 1.25
N ARG A 102 -17.06 7.44 2.25
CA ARG A 102 -15.96 7.95 3.10
C ARG A 102 -15.27 6.87 3.94
N LYS A 103 -15.92 5.72 4.16
CA LYS A 103 -15.40 4.59 4.97
C LYS A 103 -14.96 3.40 4.12
N LEU A 104 -14.95 3.51 2.79
CA LEU A 104 -14.48 2.42 1.93
C LEU A 104 -12.99 2.14 2.16
N THR A 105 -12.67 0.87 2.39
CA THR A 105 -11.29 0.41 2.54
C THR A 105 -10.57 0.43 1.18
N PRO A 106 -9.23 0.55 1.15
CA PRO A 106 -8.48 0.53 -0.11
C PRO A 106 -8.80 -0.68 -1.00
N THR A 107 -8.99 -1.86 -0.41
CA THR A 107 -9.39 -3.08 -1.13
C THR A 107 -10.78 -2.97 -1.77
N ARG A 108 -11.75 -2.35 -1.07
CA ARG A 108 -13.10 -2.12 -1.64
C ARG A 108 -13.06 -1.15 -2.80
N VAL A 109 -12.28 -0.08 -2.66
CA VAL A 109 -12.08 0.89 -3.74
C VAL A 109 -11.40 0.23 -4.93
N LEU A 110 -10.34 -0.56 -4.70
CA LEU A 110 -9.64 -1.29 -5.77
C LEU A 110 -10.59 -2.19 -6.57
N ARG A 111 -11.50 -2.91 -5.90
CA ARG A 111 -12.46 -3.81 -6.57
C ARG A 111 -13.45 -3.06 -7.48
N GLY A 112 -13.83 -1.84 -7.10
CA GLY A 112 -14.68 -0.98 -7.93
C GLY A 112 -13.90 -0.08 -8.89
N PHE A 113 -12.58 0.05 -8.74
CA PHE A 113 -11.78 1.02 -9.48
C PHE A 113 -11.82 0.79 -11.00
N ALA A 114 -11.88 -0.47 -11.44
CA ALA A 114 -11.96 -0.81 -12.86
C ALA A 114 -13.20 -0.22 -13.55
N THR A 115 -14.29 0.03 -12.81
CA THR A 115 -15.50 0.65 -13.39
C THR A 115 -15.35 2.15 -13.63
N LEU A 116 -14.34 2.80 -13.04
CA LEU A 116 -14.04 4.21 -13.31
C LEU A 116 -13.24 4.41 -14.58
N LEU A 117 -12.44 3.42 -15.01
CA LEU A 117 -11.55 3.56 -16.16
C LEU A 117 -12.30 3.95 -17.45
N PRO A 118 -13.47 3.38 -17.79
CA PRO A 118 -14.22 3.82 -18.96
C PRO A 118 -14.75 5.25 -18.84
N ALA A 119 -15.15 5.68 -17.64
CA ALA A 119 -15.71 7.01 -17.41
C ALA A 119 -14.65 8.12 -17.41
N LEU A 120 -13.44 7.82 -16.94
CA LEU A 120 -12.31 8.74 -16.96
C LEU A 120 -11.71 8.92 -18.36
N GLY A 121 -11.91 7.93 -19.25
CA GLY A 121 -11.24 7.88 -20.55
C GLY A 121 -9.72 7.74 -20.40
N THR A 122 -8.98 8.14 -21.42
CA THR A 122 -7.52 8.18 -21.38
C THR A 122 -7.03 9.61 -21.58
N PRO A 123 -6.20 10.16 -20.65
CA PRO A 123 -5.52 11.43 -20.90
C PRO A 123 -4.38 11.29 -21.91
N ALA A 124 -4.06 10.06 -22.34
CA ALA A 124 -2.98 9.82 -23.27
C ALA A 124 -3.34 10.33 -24.67
N LYS A 125 -2.39 11.02 -25.30
CA LYS A 125 -2.48 11.34 -26.72
C LYS A 125 -2.56 10.05 -27.55
N ALA A 126 -3.18 10.14 -28.72
CA ALA A 126 -3.18 9.06 -29.69
C ALA A 126 -1.73 8.57 -29.91
N PRO A 127 -1.52 7.24 -30.01
CA PRO A 127 -0.20 6.70 -30.23
C PRO A 127 0.38 7.28 -31.52
N LYS A 128 1.64 7.72 -31.48
CA LYS A 128 2.31 8.16 -32.70
C LYS A 128 2.40 6.95 -33.65
N PRO A 129 1.96 7.06 -34.92
CA PRO A 129 2.15 6.00 -35.88
C PRO A 129 3.66 5.76 -36.02
N ARG A 130 4.11 4.59 -35.56
CA ARG A 130 5.46 4.09 -35.80
C ARG A 130 5.31 2.95 -36.79
N GLY A 131 6.09 2.99 -37.87
CA GLY A 131 6.20 1.86 -38.79
C GLY A 131 6.67 0.60 -38.07
N ARG A 132 6.68 -0.53 -38.76
CA ARG A 132 7.30 -1.75 -38.23
C ARG A 132 8.74 -1.42 -37.84
N SER A 133 9.10 -1.65 -36.59
CA SER A 133 10.50 -1.55 -36.21
C SER A 133 11.28 -2.54 -37.07
N PRO A 134 12.56 -2.28 -37.38
CA PRO A 134 13.42 -3.21 -38.13
C PRO A 134 13.55 -4.60 -37.49
N GLY A 135 12.91 -4.80 -36.32
CA GLY A 135 13.04 -5.98 -35.51
C GLY A 135 14.46 -6.09 -34.97
N ARG A 136 14.75 -7.29 -34.49
CA ARG A 136 16.08 -7.66 -34.05
C ARG A 136 16.92 -8.01 -35.30
N PRO A 137 18.16 -7.51 -35.43
CA PRO A 137 19.04 -7.91 -36.54
C PRO A 137 19.17 -9.42 -36.63
N LYS A 138 19.03 -9.96 -37.86
CA LYS A 138 19.16 -11.40 -38.14
C LYS A 138 20.54 -11.88 -37.66
N GLY A 139 20.56 -12.96 -36.88
CA GLY A 139 21.80 -13.52 -36.31
C GLY A 139 22.21 -12.95 -34.95
N SER A 140 21.55 -11.92 -34.43
CA SER A 140 21.88 -11.43 -33.09
C SER A 140 21.41 -12.40 -32.00
N ARG A 141 22.36 -12.80 -31.15
CA ARG A 141 22.13 -13.69 -30.00
C ARG A 141 22.15 -12.89 -28.71
N SER A 142 21.26 -13.21 -27.77
CA SER A 142 21.30 -12.65 -26.42
C SER A 142 22.24 -13.52 -25.60
N GLY A 143 23.30 -12.93 -25.06
CA GLY A 143 24.17 -13.64 -24.11
C GLY A 143 23.44 -13.94 -22.79
N ALA A 144 23.99 -14.85 -22.00
CA ALA A 144 23.53 -15.06 -20.64
C ALA A 144 23.65 -13.75 -19.83
N ALA A 145 22.72 -13.53 -18.91
CA ALA A 145 22.80 -12.38 -17.99
C ALA A 145 24.09 -12.44 -17.16
N LYS A 146 24.75 -11.29 -16.96
CA LYS A 146 25.93 -11.18 -16.09
C LYS A 146 25.56 -11.68 -14.69
N ARG A 147 26.27 -12.70 -14.21
CA ARG A 147 26.13 -13.23 -12.85
C ARG A 147 27.15 -12.53 -11.95
N TYR A 148 26.70 -12.14 -10.76
CA TYR A 148 27.55 -11.57 -9.73
C TYR A 148 27.77 -12.64 -8.63
N PRO A 149 28.96 -12.72 -8.02
CA PRO A 149 29.21 -13.67 -6.94
C PRO A 149 28.30 -13.36 -5.73
N ALA A 150 27.86 -14.41 -5.03
CA ALA A 150 27.06 -14.24 -3.82
C ALA A 150 27.93 -13.68 -2.68
N VAL A 151 27.53 -12.53 -2.12
CA VAL A 151 28.19 -11.96 -0.94
C VAL A 151 27.74 -12.76 0.28
N LYS A 152 28.63 -13.58 0.85
CA LYS A 152 28.42 -14.21 2.15
C LYS A 152 28.97 -13.28 3.24
N ARG A 153 28.18 -12.97 4.27
CA ARG A 153 28.72 -12.36 5.49
C ARG A 153 29.53 -13.43 6.23
N ALA A 154 30.75 -13.10 6.65
CA ALA A 154 31.53 -13.96 7.54
C ALA A 154 30.80 -14.10 8.89
N ALA A 155 30.85 -15.30 9.46
CA ALA A 155 30.23 -15.65 10.74
C ALA A 155 30.96 -15.00 11.92
#